data_AF-A0A8S9Z486-F1
#
_entry.id   AF-A0A8S9Z486-F1
#
_cell.length_a   1.000
_cell.length_b   1.000
_cell.length_c   1.000
_cell.angle_alpha   90.00
_cell.angle_beta   90.00
_cell.angle_gamma   90.00
#
_symmetry.space_group_name_H-M   'P 1'
#
loop_
_entity.id
_entity.type
_entity.pdbx_description
1 polymer ?
#
loop_
_entity_poly.entity_id
_entity_poly.type
_entity_poly.pdbx_seq_one_letter_code
_entity_poly.pdbx_strand_id
1 'polypeptide(L)'
;MDFDYEEPIEKRFEDLCQDLCIEGAIREEAWEKYKDVWANYSIDGDQIQWLVCSLYECCRRSISDSLSGHVVDNAYVSLSRLLSAAKMSMVQFFHRIRKWADMTDMLDDMRDRVELLERQFAVSSVIFRNFGGSFGVLFCDFNQNPEKVHPTGTDLFRFTWLLFIKSRASFPAVTDDLVNSYHLLACCLDWVLGAVMLSRRSDLVNLELTWLPKDFLNAANQKKTWCPPHDEPPCMLRPICQDNGVHYVECKTVKEHFFRPFILRLIEKVSGQFPHIVNPLFDVLHKCFRAVSLTIK
;
A
#
# COMPACT_ATOMS: atom_id res chain seq x y z
N MET A 1 -33.68 -34.15 0.93
CA MET A 1 -33.13 -33.45 -0.24
C MET A 1 -33.48 -32.01 -0.03
N ASP A 2 -32.59 -31.25 0.60
CA ASP A 2 -32.81 -29.83 0.82
C ASP A 2 -32.56 -29.13 -0.52
N PHE A 3 -33.65 -28.71 -1.16
CA PHE A 3 -33.58 -27.78 -2.27
C PHE A 3 -33.16 -26.44 -1.68
N ASP A 4 -31.87 -26.10 -1.82
CA ASP A 4 -31.37 -24.76 -1.54
C ASP A 4 -32.15 -23.81 -2.48
N TYR A 5 -33.15 -23.12 -1.94
CA TYR A 5 -33.86 -22.07 -2.67
C TYR A 5 -32.84 -20.96 -2.89
N GLU A 6 -32.31 -20.87 -4.11
CA GLU A 6 -31.40 -19.81 -4.49
C GLU A 6 -32.10 -18.47 -4.29
N GLU A 7 -31.56 -17.65 -3.40
CA GLU A 7 -32.15 -16.38 -3.03
C GLU A 7 -32.26 -15.47 -4.27
N PRO A 8 -33.41 -14.80 -4.49
CA PRO A 8 -33.58 -13.91 -5.64
C PRO A 8 -32.44 -12.89 -5.72
N ILE A 9 -31.88 -12.72 -6.92
CA ILE A 9 -30.73 -11.84 -7.14
C ILE A 9 -30.99 -10.39 -6.70
N GLU A 10 -32.23 -9.91 -6.86
CA GLU A 10 -32.66 -8.60 -6.41
C GLU A 10 -32.54 -8.45 -4.89
N LYS A 11 -32.97 -9.46 -4.12
CA LYS A 11 -32.82 -9.46 -2.66
C LYS A 11 -31.35 -9.47 -2.23
N ARG A 12 -30.53 -10.33 -2.86
CA ARG A 12 -29.07 -10.35 -2.62
C ARG A 12 -28.42 -9.00 -2.91
N PHE A 13 -28.90 -8.28 -3.92
CA PHE A 13 -28.44 -6.94 -4.26
C PHE A 13 -28.88 -5.90 -3.24
N GLU A 14 -30.14 -5.94 -2.81
CA GLU A 14 -30.66 -5.07 -1.75
C GLU A 14 -29.87 -5.21 -0.45
N ASP A 15 -29.62 -6.45 -0.02
CA ASP A 15 -28.84 -6.76 1.18
C ASP A 15 -27.40 -6.21 1.05
N LEU A 16 -26.76 -6.39 -0.12
CA LEU A 16 -25.43 -5.84 -0.39
C LEU A 16 -25.42 -4.31 -0.33
N CYS A 17 -26.42 -3.65 -0.91
CA CYS A 17 -26.54 -2.19 -0.85
C CYS A 17 -26.78 -1.70 0.58
N GLN A 18 -27.55 -2.44 1.38
CA GLN A 18 -27.77 -2.12 2.79
C GLN A 18 -26.48 -2.25 3.61
N ASP A 19 -25.73 -3.34 3.44
CA ASP A 19 -24.43 -3.57 4.12
C ASP A 19 -23.38 -2.51 3.77
N LEU A 20 -23.43 -1.99 2.55
CA LEU A 20 -22.51 -0.96 2.07
C LEU A 20 -23.01 0.47 2.33
N CYS A 21 -24.23 0.64 2.84
CA CYS A 21 -24.92 1.92 3.02
C CYS A 21 -25.02 2.72 1.70
N ILE A 22 -25.37 2.05 0.60
CA ILE A 22 -25.56 2.68 -0.72
C ILE A 22 -26.89 3.44 -0.72
N GLU A 23 -26.87 4.66 -1.24
CA GLU A 23 -28.07 5.49 -1.40
C GLU A 23 -29.07 4.88 -2.39
N GLY A 24 -30.37 5.08 -2.12
CA GLY A 24 -31.46 4.56 -2.95
C GLY A 24 -31.34 4.93 -4.43
N ALA A 25 -31.02 6.18 -4.76
CA ALA A 25 -30.89 6.62 -6.15
C ALA A 25 -29.76 5.91 -6.92
N ILE A 26 -28.58 5.77 -6.29
CA ILE A 26 -27.44 5.05 -6.89
C ILE A 26 -27.77 3.56 -7.06
N ARG A 27 -28.44 2.96 -6.06
CA ARG A 27 -28.88 1.56 -6.11
C ARG A 27 -29.85 1.32 -7.25
N GLU A 28 -30.86 2.19 -7.41
CA GLU A 28 -31.86 2.10 -8.47
C GLU A 28 -31.20 2.24 -9.85
N GLU A 29 -30.34 3.25 -10.04
CA GLU A 29 -29.59 3.43 -11.29
C GLU A 29 -28.75 2.19 -11.64
N ALA A 30 -28.01 1.66 -10.66
CA ALA A 30 -27.17 0.49 -10.86
C ALA A 30 -28.00 -0.77 -11.20
N TRP A 31 -29.18 -0.91 -10.61
CA TRP A 31 -30.11 -2.01 -10.89
C TRP A 31 -30.67 -1.92 -12.32
N GLU A 32 -31.11 -0.74 -12.76
CA GLU A 32 -31.62 -0.55 -14.12
C GLU A 32 -30.54 -0.84 -15.16
N LYS A 33 -29.30 -0.36 -14.96
CA LYS A 33 -28.18 -0.68 -15.86
C LYS A 33 -27.90 -2.18 -15.93
N TYR A 34 -27.95 -2.88 -14.80
CA TYR A 34 -27.79 -4.32 -14.77
C TYR A 34 -28.89 -5.05 -15.54
N LYS A 35 -30.16 -4.64 -15.38
CA LYS A 35 -31.28 -5.25 -16.11
C LYS A 35 -31.13 -5.07 -17.62
N ASP A 36 -30.69 -3.89 -18.07
CA ASP A 36 -30.40 -3.64 -19.48
C ASP A 36 -29.29 -4.58 -20.01
N VAL A 37 -28.17 -4.70 -19.27
CA VAL A 37 -27.10 -5.63 -19.63
C VAL A 37 -27.59 -7.08 -19.66
N TRP A 38 -28.37 -7.50 -18.66
CA TRP A 38 -28.94 -8.85 -18.56
C TRP A 38 -29.90 -9.16 -19.72
N ALA A 39 -30.65 -8.17 -20.21
CA ALA A 39 -31.57 -8.35 -21.33
C ALA A 39 -30.84 -8.46 -22.69
N ASN A 40 -29.71 -7.77 -22.84
CA ASN A 40 -29.03 -7.62 -24.13
C ASN A 40 -27.79 -8.54 -24.29
N TYR A 41 -27.23 -9.04 -23.19
CA TYR A 41 -25.99 -9.83 -23.19
C TYR A 41 -26.11 -11.11 -22.36
N SER A 42 -25.35 -12.14 -22.78
CA SER A 42 -25.17 -13.35 -21.97
C SER A 42 -23.97 -13.16 -21.05
N ILE A 43 -24.23 -13.05 -19.74
CA ILE A 43 -23.21 -12.80 -18.72
C ILE A 43 -23.02 -14.01 -17.79
N ASP A 44 -21.79 -14.51 -17.73
CA ASP A 44 -21.44 -15.70 -16.94
C ASP A 44 -20.97 -15.39 -15.51
N GLY A 45 -21.18 -16.35 -14.62
CA GLY A 45 -20.72 -16.33 -13.23
C GLY A 45 -21.70 -15.69 -12.25
N ASP A 46 -21.21 -15.31 -11.07
CA ASP A 46 -22.04 -14.74 -10.01
C ASP A 46 -22.56 -13.35 -10.41
N GLN A 47 -23.88 -13.21 -10.44
CA GLN A 47 -24.58 -12.00 -10.85
C GLN A 47 -24.29 -10.80 -9.92
N ILE A 48 -24.01 -11.05 -8.64
CA ILE A 48 -23.61 -9.99 -7.71
C ILE A 48 -22.31 -9.30 -8.14
N GLN A 49 -21.40 -10.02 -8.81
CA GLN A 49 -20.14 -9.44 -9.28
C GLN A 49 -20.36 -8.44 -10.43
N TRP A 50 -21.36 -8.67 -11.28
CA TRP A 50 -21.78 -7.74 -12.33
C TRP A 50 -22.47 -6.51 -11.74
N LEU A 51 -23.34 -6.71 -10.75
CA LEU A 51 -23.97 -5.63 -10.00
C LEU A 51 -22.95 -4.75 -9.26
N VAL A 52 -21.85 -5.32 -8.76
CA VAL A 52 -20.75 -4.52 -8.21
C VAL A 52 -20.02 -3.69 -9.27
N CYS A 53 -19.92 -4.18 -10.52
CA CYS A 53 -19.39 -3.37 -11.62
C CYS A 53 -20.33 -2.17 -11.92
N SER A 54 -21.64 -2.42 -11.94
CA SER A 54 -22.66 -1.37 -12.10
C SER A 54 -22.58 -0.32 -10.98
N LEU A 55 -22.58 -0.77 -9.71
CA LEU A 55 -22.45 0.11 -8.55
C LEU A 55 -21.15 0.93 -8.59
N TYR A 56 -20.03 0.31 -8.97
CA TYR A 56 -18.76 1.02 -9.08
C TYR A 56 -18.82 2.17 -10.09
N GLU A 57 -19.46 1.95 -11.25
CA GLU A 57 -19.67 2.98 -12.26
C GLU A 57 -20.55 4.13 -11.73
N CYS A 58 -21.73 3.81 -11.16
CA CYS A 58 -22.69 4.80 -10.66
C CYS A 58 -22.15 5.60 -9.46
N CYS A 59 -21.50 4.95 -8.49
CA CYS A 59 -20.92 5.62 -7.32
C CYS A 59 -19.83 6.65 -7.69
N ARG A 60 -19.14 6.45 -8.82
CA ARG A 60 -18.01 7.31 -9.22
C ARG A 60 -18.41 8.41 -10.20
N ARG A 61 -19.50 8.22 -10.95
CA ARG A 61 -20.06 9.27 -11.83
C ARG A 61 -20.54 10.48 -11.03
N SER A 62 -21.20 10.26 -9.90
CA SER A 62 -21.71 11.34 -9.02
C SER A 62 -20.61 12.25 -8.43
N ILE A 63 -19.36 11.75 -8.38
CA ILE A 63 -18.18 12.54 -7.95
C ILE A 63 -17.72 13.52 -9.04
N SER A 64 -17.97 13.23 -10.32
CA SER A 64 -17.57 14.08 -11.45
C SER A 64 -18.54 15.24 -11.69
N ASP A 65 -19.84 15.05 -11.42
CA ASP A 65 -20.89 16.07 -11.62
C ASP A 65 -20.97 17.11 -10.48
N SER A 66 -20.26 16.88 -9.37
CA SER A 66 -20.24 17.76 -8.18
C SER A 66 -19.24 18.93 -8.28
N LEU A 67 -18.68 19.20 -9.47
CA LEU A 67 -18.00 20.46 -9.81
C LEU A 67 -18.95 21.69 -9.78
N SER A 68 -20.24 21.48 -9.54
CA SER A 68 -21.28 22.51 -9.35
C SER A 68 -21.42 23.05 -7.92
N GLY A 69 -20.47 22.76 -7.01
CA GLY A 69 -20.36 23.47 -5.72
C GLY A 69 -21.23 22.93 -4.58
N HIS A 70 -21.97 21.84 -4.81
CA HIS A 70 -22.58 21.08 -3.73
C HIS A 70 -21.77 19.81 -3.50
N VAL A 71 -21.01 19.79 -2.41
CA VAL A 71 -20.42 18.56 -1.86
C VAL A 71 -21.59 17.71 -1.36
N VAL A 72 -22.17 16.90 -2.26
CA VAL A 72 -23.02 15.79 -1.84
C VAL A 72 -22.07 14.81 -1.17
N ASP A 73 -22.25 14.63 0.13
CA ASP A 73 -21.50 13.71 0.97
C ASP A 73 -21.89 12.28 0.61
N ASN A 74 -21.62 11.87 -0.64
CA ASN A 74 -21.83 10.52 -1.09
C ASN A 74 -20.87 9.64 -0.32
N ALA A 75 -21.43 8.73 0.48
CA ALA A 75 -20.68 7.74 1.22
C ALA A 75 -19.69 7.06 0.27
N TYR A 76 -18.42 7.44 0.37
CA TYR A 76 -17.34 6.88 -0.44
C TYR A 76 -17.22 5.40 -0.09
N VAL A 77 -17.87 4.53 -0.87
CA VAL A 77 -17.67 3.09 -0.72
C VAL A 77 -16.36 2.75 -1.39
N SER A 78 -15.37 2.40 -0.57
CA SER A 78 -14.07 1.99 -1.09
C SER A 78 -14.23 0.73 -1.94
N LEU A 79 -13.47 0.63 -3.04
CA LEU A 79 -13.49 -0.55 -3.89
C LEU A 79 -13.23 -1.84 -3.09
N SER A 80 -12.33 -1.77 -2.10
CA SER A 80 -12.08 -2.92 -1.20
C SER A 80 -13.34 -3.42 -0.48
N ARG A 81 -14.25 -2.53 -0.06
CA ARG A 81 -15.50 -2.92 0.59
C ARG A 81 -16.47 -3.55 -0.42
N LEU A 82 -16.63 -2.95 -1.60
CA LEU A 82 -17.44 -3.49 -2.69
C LEU A 82 -17.00 -4.92 -3.07
N LEU A 83 -15.70 -5.09 -3.29
CA LEU A 83 -15.11 -6.38 -3.66
C LEU A 83 -15.23 -7.42 -2.57
N SER A 84 -15.04 -7.03 -1.30
CA SER A 84 -15.21 -7.94 -0.16
C SER A 84 -16.66 -8.41 -0.03
N ALA A 85 -17.64 -7.51 -0.19
CA ALA A 85 -19.06 -7.86 -0.11
C ALA A 85 -19.46 -8.86 -1.21
N ALA A 86 -18.92 -8.69 -2.42
CA ALA A 86 -19.17 -9.58 -3.56
C ALA A 86 -18.27 -10.83 -3.61
N LYS A 87 -17.41 -11.05 -2.61
CA LYS A 87 -16.37 -12.11 -2.61
C LYS A 87 -15.58 -12.15 -3.92
N MET A 88 -15.29 -10.98 -4.48
CA MET A 88 -14.63 -10.81 -5.77
C MET A 88 -13.20 -10.32 -5.57
N SER A 89 -12.21 -11.00 -6.16
CA SER A 89 -10.83 -10.53 -6.15
C SER A 89 -10.65 -9.31 -7.07
N MET A 90 -9.61 -8.51 -6.81
CA MET A 90 -9.27 -7.36 -7.67
C MET A 90 -9.03 -7.77 -9.13
N VAL A 91 -8.43 -8.94 -9.37
CA VAL A 91 -8.17 -9.47 -10.72
C VAL A 91 -9.49 -9.83 -11.42
N GLN A 92 -10.41 -10.50 -10.72
CA GLN A 92 -11.75 -10.79 -11.26
C GLN A 92 -12.51 -9.49 -11.56
N PHE A 93 -12.39 -8.49 -10.69
CA PHE A 93 -12.96 -7.17 -10.93
C PHE A 93 -12.46 -6.55 -12.23
N PHE A 94 -11.14 -6.45 -12.46
CA PHE A 94 -10.60 -5.88 -13.70
C PHE A 94 -11.03 -6.64 -14.96
N HIS A 95 -11.17 -7.96 -14.87
CA HIS A 95 -11.70 -8.73 -15.99
C HIS A 95 -13.18 -8.40 -16.28
N ARG A 96 -14.01 -8.30 -15.24
CA ARG A 96 -15.45 -8.04 -15.38
C ARG A 96 -15.76 -6.60 -15.73
N ILE A 97 -15.14 -5.64 -15.07
CA ILE A 97 -15.42 -4.21 -15.27
C ILE A 97 -15.07 -3.76 -16.70
N ARG A 98 -14.09 -4.39 -17.36
CA ARG A 98 -13.78 -4.12 -18.77
C ARG A 98 -14.91 -4.59 -19.70
N LYS A 99 -15.38 -5.82 -19.51
CA LYS A 99 -16.55 -6.33 -20.23
C LYS A 99 -17.78 -5.47 -19.96
N TRP A 100 -17.99 -5.10 -18.69
CA TRP A 100 -19.07 -4.21 -18.29
C TRP A 100 -18.99 -2.87 -19.01
N ALA A 101 -17.81 -2.25 -19.02
CA ALA A 101 -17.57 -0.99 -19.70
C ALA A 101 -17.92 -1.09 -21.19
N ASP A 102 -17.52 -2.17 -21.86
CA ASP A 102 -17.85 -2.42 -23.28
C ASP A 102 -19.35 -2.60 -23.51
N MET A 103 -20.04 -3.31 -22.62
CA MET A 103 -21.48 -3.56 -22.72
C MET A 103 -22.33 -2.31 -22.46
N THR A 104 -21.89 -1.41 -21.56
CA THR A 104 -22.65 -0.21 -21.15
C THR A 104 -22.22 1.08 -21.85
N ASP A 105 -21.28 0.99 -22.79
CA ASP A 105 -20.64 2.15 -23.41
C ASP A 105 -20.16 3.18 -22.36
N MET A 106 -19.39 2.67 -21.38
CA MET A 106 -18.89 3.48 -20.26
C MET A 106 -18.05 4.66 -20.76
N LEU A 107 -18.24 5.82 -20.12
CA LEU A 107 -17.52 7.06 -20.43
C LEU A 107 -15.99 6.89 -20.37
N ASP A 108 -15.28 7.52 -21.29
CA ASP A 108 -13.82 7.42 -21.41
C ASP A 108 -13.08 7.81 -20.12
N ASP A 109 -13.47 8.89 -19.43
CA ASP A 109 -12.84 9.27 -18.14
C ASP A 109 -12.98 8.17 -17.07
N MET A 110 -14.10 7.43 -17.07
CA MET A 110 -14.30 6.31 -16.16
C MET A 110 -13.46 5.09 -16.58
N ARG A 111 -13.32 4.84 -17.88
CA ARG A 111 -12.43 3.80 -18.42
C ARG A 111 -10.98 4.09 -18.05
N ASP A 112 -10.50 5.32 -18.29
CA ASP A 112 -9.14 5.75 -17.97
C ASP A 112 -8.80 5.58 -16.48
N ARG A 113 -9.77 5.87 -15.59
CA ARG A 113 -9.60 5.65 -14.14
C ARG A 113 -9.49 4.17 -13.77
N VAL A 114 -10.27 3.31 -14.41
CA VAL A 114 -10.21 1.85 -14.21
C VAL A 114 -8.88 1.30 -14.72
N GLU A 115 -8.43 1.74 -15.91
CA GLU A 115 -7.15 1.34 -16.48
C GLU A 115 -5.96 1.80 -15.63
N LEU A 116 -5.99 3.05 -15.15
CA LEU A 116 -4.99 3.58 -14.22
C LEU A 116 -4.94 2.73 -12.94
N LEU A 117 -6.10 2.39 -12.38
CA LEU A 117 -6.20 1.55 -11.20
C LEU A 117 -5.64 0.14 -11.44
N GLU A 118 -5.92 -0.47 -12.59
CA GLU A 118 -5.37 -1.78 -12.98
C GLU A 118 -3.84 -1.73 -13.11
N ARG A 119 -3.31 -0.69 -13.78
CA ARG A 119 -1.86 -0.47 -13.89
C ARG A 119 -1.21 -0.29 -12.52
N GLN A 120 -1.79 0.54 -11.64
CA GLN A 120 -1.27 0.78 -10.31
C GLN A 120 -1.30 -0.47 -9.43
N PHE A 121 -2.36 -1.28 -9.53
CA PHE A 121 -2.44 -2.58 -8.88
C PHE A 121 -1.34 -3.51 -9.38
N ALA A 122 -1.17 -3.66 -10.69
CA ALA A 122 -0.16 -4.53 -11.29
C ALA A 122 1.27 -4.17 -10.82
N VAL A 123 1.63 -2.88 -10.86
CA VAL A 123 2.91 -2.40 -10.34
C VAL A 123 3.05 -2.71 -8.84
N SER A 124 2.02 -2.43 -8.04
CA SER A 124 2.05 -2.69 -6.60
C SER A 124 2.22 -4.17 -6.27
N SER A 125 1.56 -5.07 -7.01
CA SER A 125 1.66 -6.52 -6.83
C SER A 125 3.06 -7.04 -7.14
N VAL A 126 3.69 -6.57 -8.22
CA VAL A 126 5.06 -6.94 -8.58
C VAL A 126 6.05 -6.48 -7.51
N ILE A 127 5.91 -5.23 -7.06
CA ILE A 127 6.79 -4.64 -6.04
C ILE A 127 6.58 -5.29 -4.68
N PHE A 128 5.34 -5.62 -4.29
CA PHE A 128 5.06 -6.32 -3.03
C PHE A 128 5.70 -7.71 -2.99
N ARG A 129 5.63 -8.46 -4.10
CA ARG A 129 6.30 -9.76 -4.21
C ARG A 129 7.82 -9.62 -4.05
N ASN A 130 8.42 -8.63 -4.71
CA ASN A 130 9.86 -8.36 -4.54
C ASN A 130 10.19 -7.97 -3.10
N PHE A 131 9.41 -7.05 -2.52
CA PHE A 131 9.56 -6.60 -1.15
C PHE A 131 9.61 -7.76 -0.16
N GLY A 132 8.74 -8.76 -0.30
CA GLY A 132 8.77 -9.96 0.54
C GLY A 132 10.13 -10.65 0.54
N GLY A 133 10.71 -10.87 -0.65
CA GLY A 133 12.04 -11.47 -0.79
C GLY A 133 13.15 -10.58 -0.24
N SER A 134 13.18 -9.30 -0.65
CA SER A 134 14.22 -8.35 -0.21
C SER A 134 14.20 -8.14 1.30
N PHE A 135 13.02 -8.04 1.90
CA PHE A 135 12.86 -7.85 3.34
C PHE A 135 13.36 -9.06 4.12
N GLY A 136 13.00 -10.28 3.68
CA GLY A 136 13.44 -11.53 4.33
C GLY A 136 14.95 -11.77 4.27
N VAL A 137 15.65 -11.19 3.30
CA VAL A 137 17.13 -11.20 3.26
C VAL A 137 17.71 -10.25 4.31
N LEU A 138 17.08 -9.09 4.51
CA LEU A 138 17.61 -8.02 5.36
C LEU A 138 17.29 -8.19 6.84
N PHE A 139 16.13 -8.75 7.15
CA PHE A 139 15.59 -8.78 8.50
C PHE A 139 15.20 -10.18 8.94
N CYS A 140 15.41 -10.47 10.22
CA CYS A 140 15.06 -11.75 10.82
C CYS A 140 13.59 -11.75 11.27
N ASP A 141 12.90 -12.86 11.03
CA ASP A 141 11.55 -13.06 11.56
C ASP A 141 11.66 -13.59 13.00
N PHE A 142 11.66 -12.67 13.97
CA PHE A 142 11.71 -13.09 15.38
C PHE A 142 10.31 -13.43 15.87
N ASN A 143 10.11 -14.72 16.18
CA ASN A 143 8.85 -15.22 16.71
C ASN A 143 8.62 -14.72 18.14
N GLN A 144 7.39 -14.26 18.33
CA GLN A 144 6.73 -13.71 19.51
C GLN A 144 7.25 -14.25 20.85
N ASN A 145 7.92 -13.38 21.63
CA ASN A 145 7.77 -13.49 23.08
C ASN A 145 6.63 -12.55 23.48
N PRO A 146 5.47 -13.06 23.93
CA PRO A 146 4.24 -12.27 24.16
C PRO A 146 4.38 -11.19 25.26
N GLU A 147 5.51 -11.14 25.94
CA GLU A 147 5.79 -10.19 27.02
C GLU A 147 6.44 -8.86 26.57
N LYS A 148 6.75 -8.66 25.27
CA LYS A 148 7.50 -7.48 24.83
C LYS A 148 6.64 -6.36 24.23
N VAL A 149 6.70 -5.19 24.86
CA VAL A 149 6.22 -3.86 24.39
C VAL A 149 7.11 -3.30 23.25
N HIS A 150 7.71 -4.13 22.41
CA HIS A 150 8.70 -3.69 21.40
C HIS A 150 8.32 -4.15 19.98
N PRO A 151 8.69 -3.40 18.92
CA PRO A 151 8.33 -3.76 17.54
C PRO A 151 8.91 -5.11 17.15
N THR A 152 8.07 -5.93 16.53
CA THR A 152 8.41 -7.23 15.95
C THR A 152 8.89 -7.09 14.50
N GLY A 153 9.44 -8.17 13.93
CA GLY A 153 9.74 -8.24 12.49
C GLY A 153 8.49 -8.01 11.62
N THR A 154 7.32 -8.47 12.06
CA THR A 154 6.03 -8.24 11.39
C THR A 154 5.63 -6.77 11.41
N ASP A 155 5.84 -6.06 12.53
CA ASP A 155 5.59 -4.62 12.62
C ASP A 155 6.50 -3.83 11.69
N LEU A 156 7.77 -4.24 11.60
CA LEU A 156 8.75 -3.66 10.70
C LEU A 156 8.39 -3.91 9.22
N PHE A 157 7.94 -5.12 8.88
CA PHE A 157 7.46 -5.47 7.54
C PHE A 157 6.29 -4.57 7.13
N ARG A 158 5.26 -4.47 7.98
CA ARG A 158 4.09 -3.60 7.75
C ARG A 158 4.50 -2.14 7.62
N PHE A 159 5.34 -1.65 8.52
CA PHE A 159 5.81 -0.27 8.50
C PHE A 159 6.57 0.04 7.20
N THR A 160 7.50 -0.83 6.79
CA THR A 160 8.30 -0.62 5.58
C THR A 160 7.42 -0.59 4.34
N TRP A 161 6.43 -1.47 4.26
CA TRP A 161 5.46 -1.46 3.16
C TRP A 161 4.61 -0.19 3.15
N LEU A 162 4.10 0.24 4.30
CA LEU A 162 3.33 1.48 4.41
C LEU A 162 4.18 2.72 4.05
N LEU A 163 5.46 2.73 4.43
CA LEU A 163 6.40 3.78 4.05
C LEU A 163 6.57 3.85 2.52
N PHE A 164 6.71 2.69 1.87
CA PHE A 164 6.75 2.61 0.41
C PHE A 164 5.46 3.15 -0.21
N ILE A 165 4.28 2.70 0.24
CA ILE A 165 2.99 3.17 -0.30
C ILE A 165 2.83 4.69 -0.12
N LYS A 166 3.16 5.23 1.05
CA LYS A 166 3.05 6.67 1.34
C LYS A 166 4.05 7.51 0.56
N SER A 167 5.29 7.05 0.44
CA SER A 167 6.31 7.74 -0.36
C SER A 167 5.92 7.75 -1.84
N ARG A 168 5.48 6.60 -2.39
CA ARG A 168 5.03 6.49 -3.77
C ARG A 168 3.86 7.43 -4.06
N ALA A 169 2.84 7.44 -3.21
CA ALA A 169 1.67 8.33 -3.36
C ALA A 169 2.02 9.83 -3.31
N SER A 170 3.19 10.20 -2.78
CA SER A 170 3.63 11.60 -2.71
C SER A 170 4.27 12.10 -4.01
N PHE A 171 4.56 11.21 -4.97
CA PHE A 171 5.25 11.54 -6.22
C PHE A 171 4.55 10.91 -7.42
N PRO A 172 3.56 11.58 -8.03
CA PRO A 172 2.83 11.07 -9.20
C PRO A 172 3.72 10.71 -10.40
N ALA A 173 4.87 11.38 -10.56
CA ALA A 173 5.86 11.05 -11.59
C ALA A 173 6.53 9.66 -11.40
N VAL A 174 6.39 9.08 -10.20
CA VAL A 174 6.96 7.77 -9.80
C VAL A 174 5.87 6.72 -9.62
N THR A 175 4.60 7.12 -9.43
CA THR A 175 3.52 6.19 -9.05
C THR A 175 3.25 5.12 -10.09
N ASP A 176 3.42 5.39 -11.38
CA ASP A 176 3.00 4.46 -12.44
C ASP A 176 4.16 3.76 -13.14
N ASP A 177 5.39 4.08 -12.75
CA ASP A 177 6.59 3.48 -13.31
C ASP A 177 7.14 2.36 -12.43
N LEU A 178 7.32 1.18 -13.03
CA LEU A 178 7.78 -0.01 -12.32
C LEU A 178 9.24 0.17 -11.86
N VAL A 179 10.10 0.72 -12.71
CA VAL A 179 11.53 0.90 -12.43
C VAL A 179 11.75 1.86 -11.26
N ASN A 180 11.09 3.02 -11.27
CA ASN A 180 11.12 3.99 -10.18
C ASN A 180 10.49 3.44 -8.90
N SER A 181 9.50 2.55 -9.01
CA SER A 181 8.96 1.85 -7.83
C SER A 181 9.98 0.90 -7.20
N TYR A 182 10.82 0.22 -8.00
CA TYR A 182 11.96 -0.56 -7.48
C TYR A 182 13.01 0.33 -6.81
N HIS A 183 13.36 1.47 -7.44
CA HIS A 183 14.27 2.46 -6.85
C HIS A 183 13.76 2.95 -5.48
N LEU A 184 12.48 3.30 -5.41
CA LEU A 184 11.87 3.81 -4.19
C LEU A 184 11.78 2.73 -3.09
N LEU A 185 11.49 1.48 -3.45
CA LEU A 185 11.52 0.37 -2.52
C LEU A 185 12.91 0.16 -1.92
N ALA A 186 13.97 0.18 -2.75
CA ALA A 186 15.35 0.07 -2.28
C ALA A 186 15.72 1.20 -1.31
N CYS A 187 15.27 2.43 -1.57
CA CYS A 187 15.43 3.56 -0.65
C CYS A 187 14.71 3.33 0.69
N CYS A 188 13.50 2.78 0.68
CA CYS A 188 12.76 2.45 1.89
C CYS A 188 13.50 1.39 2.72
N LEU A 189 13.99 0.31 2.08
CA LEU A 189 14.73 -0.76 2.74
C LEU A 189 16.04 -0.26 3.36
N ASP A 190 16.81 0.54 2.61
CA ASP A 190 18.04 1.18 3.07
C ASP A 190 17.80 2.06 4.31
N TRP A 191 16.77 2.90 4.25
CA TRP A 191 16.43 3.79 5.36
C TRP A 191 15.96 3.03 6.61
N VAL A 192 15.10 2.03 6.43
CA VAL A 192 14.62 1.20 7.55
C VAL A 192 15.76 0.40 8.16
N LEU A 193 16.66 -0.15 7.35
CA LEU A 193 17.83 -0.88 7.85
C LEU A 193 18.73 0.04 8.69
N GLY A 194 19.10 1.21 8.15
CA GLY A 194 19.89 2.19 8.89
C GLY A 194 19.21 2.63 10.19
N ALA A 195 17.89 2.79 10.18
CA ALA A 195 17.10 3.11 11.36
C ALA A 195 17.16 1.97 12.41
N VAL A 196 16.93 0.73 12.03
CA VAL A 196 16.99 -0.43 12.93
C VAL A 196 18.37 -0.56 13.58
N MET A 197 19.44 -0.36 12.78
CA MET A 197 20.82 -0.41 13.27
C MET A 197 21.09 0.70 14.32
N LEU A 198 20.65 1.94 14.06
CA LEU A 198 20.75 3.03 15.03
C LEU A 198 19.93 2.81 16.30
N SER A 199 18.77 2.17 16.17
CA SER A 199 17.86 1.88 17.29
C SER A 199 18.36 0.76 18.20
N ARG A 200 19.56 0.21 17.95
CA ARG A 200 20.17 -0.89 18.70
C ARG A 200 19.30 -2.15 18.71
N ARG A 201 18.52 -2.34 17.64
CA ARG A 201 17.67 -3.52 17.42
C ARG A 201 18.36 -4.48 16.46
N SER A 202 19.61 -4.83 16.76
CA SER A 202 20.37 -5.80 15.97
C SER A 202 19.72 -7.19 15.95
N ASP A 203 18.81 -7.47 16.89
CA ASP A 203 17.95 -8.66 16.91
C ASP A 203 16.99 -8.75 15.71
N LEU A 204 16.69 -7.62 15.06
CA LEU A 204 15.83 -7.59 13.86
C LEU A 204 16.64 -7.68 12.55
N VAL A 205 17.96 -7.51 12.59
CA VAL A 205 18.81 -7.49 11.40
C VAL A 205 19.35 -8.89 11.13
N ASN A 206 19.35 -9.31 9.87
CA ASN A 206 20.08 -10.51 9.47
C ASN A 206 21.59 -10.24 9.55
N LEU A 207 22.24 -10.79 10.57
CA LEU A 207 23.68 -10.59 10.81
C LEU A 207 24.58 -11.42 9.87
N GLU A 208 24.01 -12.31 9.06
CA GLU A 208 24.75 -13.12 8.07
C GLU A 208 25.13 -12.31 6.81
N LEU A 209 24.62 -11.08 6.67
CA LEU A 209 24.92 -10.19 5.56
C LEU A 209 26.39 -9.76 5.58
N THR A 210 27.15 -10.22 4.59
CA THR A 210 28.61 -10.01 4.49
C THR A 210 29.02 -8.55 4.31
N TRP A 211 28.10 -7.72 3.85
CA TRP A 211 28.33 -6.30 3.56
C TRP A 211 28.01 -5.38 4.75
N LEU A 212 27.52 -5.91 5.89
CA LEU A 212 27.26 -5.09 7.07
C LEU A 212 28.56 -4.48 7.64
N PRO A 213 28.49 -3.29 8.26
CA PRO A 213 29.64 -2.70 8.94
C PRO A 213 30.22 -3.63 10.02
N LYS A 214 31.53 -3.86 9.99
CA LYS A 214 32.21 -4.81 10.90
C LYS A 214 32.10 -4.41 12.36
N ASP A 215 32.16 -3.11 12.63
CA ASP A 215 31.96 -2.50 13.94
C ASP A 215 30.53 -2.72 14.47
N PHE A 216 29.51 -2.66 13.59
CA PHE A 216 28.14 -3.04 13.93
C PHE A 216 28.04 -4.52 14.31
N LEU A 217 28.58 -5.42 13.48
CA LEU A 217 28.58 -6.87 13.75
C LEU A 217 29.30 -7.20 15.07
N ASN A 218 30.45 -6.58 15.31
CA ASN A 218 31.20 -6.75 16.56
C ASN A 218 30.40 -6.28 17.77
N ALA A 219 29.72 -5.13 17.68
CA ALA A 219 28.88 -4.61 18.75
C ALA A 219 27.67 -5.52 19.01
N ALA A 220 27.01 -6.01 17.95
CA ALA A 220 25.89 -6.94 18.05
C ALA A 220 26.30 -8.25 18.75
N ASN A 221 27.42 -8.86 18.34
CA ASN A 221 27.95 -10.10 18.92
C ASN A 221 28.37 -9.93 20.39
N GLN A 222 28.91 -8.76 20.74
CA GLN A 222 29.32 -8.45 22.11
C GLN A 222 28.18 -7.91 22.98
N LYS A 223 26.95 -7.81 22.44
CA LYS A 223 25.79 -7.14 23.07
C LYS A 223 26.12 -5.73 23.60
N LYS A 224 26.99 -5.02 22.88
CA LYS A 224 27.39 -3.65 23.18
C LYS A 224 26.56 -2.66 22.39
N THR A 225 26.54 -1.43 22.87
CA THR A 225 26.00 -0.32 22.11
C THR A 225 26.90 -0.04 20.92
N TRP A 226 26.34 -0.10 19.71
CA TRP A 226 26.97 0.43 18.51
C TRP A 226 26.72 1.93 18.39
N CYS A 227 27.77 2.69 18.09
CA CYS A 227 27.69 4.12 17.76
C CYS A 227 28.35 4.32 16.40
N PRO A 228 27.59 4.63 15.33
CA PRO A 228 28.20 4.94 14.05
C PRO A 228 28.94 6.28 14.08
N PRO A 229 29.85 6.52 13.13
CA PRO A 229 30.45 7.83 12.94
C PRO A 229 29.37 8.91 12.79
N HIS A 230 29.55 10.03 13.50
CA HIS A 230 28.65 11.20 13.46
C HIS A 230 27.18 10.93 13.86
N ASP A 231 26.90 9.80 14.53
CA ASP A 231 25.54 9.36 14.86
C ASP A 231 24.61 9.23 13.63
N GLU A 232 25.18 9.07 12.42
CA GLU A 232 24.41 8.95 11.18
C GLU A 232 24.05 7.50 10.86
N PRO A 233 22.86 7.24 10.28
CA PRO A 233 22.52 5.91 9.80
C PRO A 233 23.45 5.52 8.63
N PRO A 234 23.96 4.28 8.60
CA PRO A 234 24.76 3.80 7.49
C PRO A 234 23.90 3.72 6.22
N CYS A 235 24.52 4.00 5.07
CA CYS A 235 23.89 3.88 3.77
C CYS A 235 24.29 2.55 3.13
N MET A 236 23.36 1.60 3.08
CA MET A 236 23.50 0.27 2.51
C MET A 236 22.82 0.13 1.15
N LEU A 237 22.48 1.27 0.51
CA LEU A 237 21.76 1.30 -0.76
C LEU A 237 22.47 0.52 -1.87
N ARG A 238 23.81 0.58 -1.94
CA ARG A 238 24.56 -0.12 -3.00
C ARG A 238 24.38 -1.65 -2.97
N PRO A 239 24.68 -2.35 -1.85
CA PRO A 239 24.45 -3.78 -1.80
C PRO A 239 22.97 -4.14 -1.95
N ILE A 240 22.04 -3.36 -1.37
CA ILE A 240 20.60 -3.57 -1.57
C ILE A 240 20.24 -3.50 -3.07
N CYS A 241 20.76 -2.51 -3.79
CA CYS A 241 20.54 -2.42 -5.23
C CYS A 241 21.10 -3.62 -5.99
N GLN A 242 22.31 -4.06 -5.65
CA GLN A 242 22.96 -5.21 -6.30
C GLN A 242 22.17 -6.50 -6.09
N ASP A 243 21.76 -6.79 -4.85
CA ASP A 243 21.01 -8.00 -4.49
C ASP A 243 19.61 -8.04 -5.14
N ASN A 244 19.08 -6.88 -5.55
CA ASN A 244 17.75 -6.75 -6.14
C ASN A 244 17.74 -6.42 -7.63
N GLY A 245 18.92 -6.40 -8.30
CA GLY A 245 19.01 -6.06 -9.73
C GLY A 245 18.61 -4.62 -10.07
N VAL A 246 18.75 -3.71 -9.11
CA VAL A 246 18.38 -2.29 -9.24
C VAL A 246 19.60 -1.45 -9.63
N HIS A 247 19.42 -0.47 -10.53
CA HIS A 247 20.53 0.38 -10.95
C HIS A 247 20.90 1.41 -9.87
N TYR A 248 22.07 1.24 -9.25
CA TYR A 248 22.49 2.04 -8.09
C TYR A 248 22.54 3.55 -8.37
N VAL A 249 23.04 3.98 -9.54
CA VAL A 249 23.21 5.41 -9.84
C VAL A 249 21.85 6.11 -9.95
N GLU A 250 20.89 5.49 -10.61
CA GLU A 250 19.52 6.02 -10.72
C GLU A 250 18.80 5.97 -9.37
N CYS A 251 18.95 4.86 -8.64
CA CYS A 251 18.38 4.73 -7.30
C CYS A 251 18.91 5.81 -6.34
N LYS A 252 20.20 6.16 -6.45
CA LYS A 252 20.80 7.25 -5.66
C LYS A 252 20.15 8.60 -5.98
N THR A 253 19.88 8.88 -7.27
CA THR A 253 19.15 10.08 -7.68
C THR A 253 17.74 10.12 -7.08
N VAL A 254 17.03 8.99 -7.10
CA VAL A 254 15.70 8.85 -6.45
C VAL A 254 15.79 9.10 -4.95
N LYS A 255 16.82 8.54 -4.29
CA LYS A 255 17.07 8.73 -2.85
C LYS A 255 17.21 10.21 -2.49
N GLU A 256 18.09 10.93 -3.18
CA GLU A 256 18.42 12.33 -2.82
C GLU A 256 17.31 13.32 -3.21
N HIS A 257 16.71 13.17 -4.39
CA HIS A 257 15.78 14.17 -4.93
C HIS A 257 14.31 13.93 -4.60
N PHE A 258 13.92 12.69 -4.26
CA PHE A 258 12.53 12.34 -4.00
C PHE A 258 12.35 11.80 -2.58
N PHE A 259 13.02 10.69 -2.28
CA PHE A 259 12.80 9.98 -1.02
C PHE A 259 13.22 10.80 0.21
N ARG A 260 14.42 11.40 0.18
CA ARG A 260 14.92 12.22 1.29
C ARG A 260 14.01 13.43 1.60
N PRO A 261 13.61 14.27 0.63
CA PRO A 261 12.62 15.33 0.87
C PRO A 261 11.27 14.83 1.39
N PHE A 262 10.83 13.63 0.99
CA PHE A 262 9.63 13.02 1.56
C PHE A 262 9.81 12.65 3.03
N ILE A 263 10.90 11.98 3.38
CA ILE A 263 11.20 11.60 4.77
C ILE A 263 11.30 12.85 5.66
N LEU A 264 11.98 13.91 5.21
CA LEU A 264 12.08 15.16 5.98
C LEU A 264 10.71 15.76 6.28
N ARG A 265 9.83 15.86 5.27
CA ARG A 265 8.46 16.35 5.45
C ARG A 265 7.62 15.43 6.35
N LEU A 266 7.84 14.13 6.27
CA LEU A 266 7.17 13.16 7.15
C LEU A 266 7.59 13.37 8.61
N ILE A 267 8.88 13.60 8.86
CA ILE A 267 9.43 13.88 10.19
C ILE A 267 8.83 15.15 10.78
N GLU A 268 8.84 16.26 10.03
CA GLU A 268 8.27 17.54 10.47
C GLU A 268 6.81 17.40 10.91
N LYS A 269 6.00 16.69 10.12
CA LYS A 269 4.58 16.45 10.45
C LYS A 269 4.40 15.62 11.71
N VAL A 270 5.24 14.60 11.89
CA VAL A 270 5.16 13.68 13.03
C VAL A 270 5.61 14.38 14.32
N SER A 271 6.66 15.19 14.28
CA SER A 271 7.14 15.97 15.43
C SER A 271 6.14 17.04 15.89
N GLY A 272 5.28 17.56 14.99
CA GLY A 272 4.27 18.56 15.33
C GLY A 272 2.98 18.01 15.96
N GLN A 273 2.69 16.71 15.87
CA GLN A 273 1.37 16.16 16.21
C GLN A 273 1.30 15.31 17.49
N PHE A 274 2.41 14.71 17.96
CA PHE A 274 2.35 13.83 19.15
C PHE A 274 3.65 13.83 19.98
N PRO A 275 3.78 14.68 21.01
CA PRO A 275 4.93 14.64 21.92
C PRO A 275 4.87 13.49 22.97
N HIS A 276 3.72 12.82 23.17
CA HIS A 276 3.52 11.92 24.33
C HIS A 276 2.92 10.53 24.06
N ILE A 277 2.70 10.12 22.81
CA ILE A 277 2.18 8.77 22.52
C ILE A 277 3.30 7.90 21.96
N VAL A 278 3.94 7.14 22.85
CA VAL A 278 5.05 6.24 22.54
C VAL A 278 4.48 4.92 22.03
N ASN A 279 4.20 4.83 20.73
CA ASN A 279 4.12 3.52 20.07
C ASN A 279 5.56 2.97 19.99
N PRO A 280 5.82 1.68 20.28
CA PRO A 280 7.17 1.13 20.22
C PRO A 280 7.86 1.29 18.84
N LEU A 281 7.08 1.31 17.75
CA LEU A 281 7.56 1.66 16.41
C LEU A 281 7.98 3.13 16.36
N PHE A 282 7.21 4.00 17.01
CA PHE A 282 7.50 5.41 17.18
C PHE A 282 8.76 5.65 18.02
N ASP A 283 9.15 4.75 18.92
CA ASP A 283 10.40 4.86 19.69
C ASP A 283 11.64 4.48 18.87
N VAL A 284 11.53 3.43 18.04
CA VAL A 284 12.54 3.09 17.01
C VAL A 284 12.65 4.24 16.03
N LEU A 285 11.52 4.71 15.52
CA LEU A 285 11.44 5.82 14.60
C LEU A 285 11.93 7.12 15.25
N HIS A 286 11.56 7.46 16.48
CA HIS A 286 11.95 8.69 17.20
C HIS A 286 13.43 8.70 17.59
N LYS A 287 14.03 7.55 17.94
CA LYS A 287 15.49 7.43 18.12
C LYS A 287 16.23 7.64 16.80
N CYS A 288 15.72 7.11 15.69
CA CYS A 288 16.24 7.38 14.35
C CYS A 288 15.97 8.81 13.87
N PHE A 289 14.83 9.40 14.23
CA PHE A 289 14.42 10.75 13.86
C PHE A 289 15.22 11.81 14.63
N ARG A 290 15.60 11.54 15.89
CA ARG A 290 16.56 12.39 16.62
C ARG A 290 17.95 12.34 15.98
N ALA A 291 18.43 11.17 15.56
CA ALA A 291 19.71 11.02 14.87
C ALA A 291 19.72 11.76 13.51
N VAL A 292 18.66 11.63 12.70
CA VAL A 292 18.53 12.34 11.41
C VAL A 292 18.33 13.86 11.58
N SER A 293 17.67 14.32 12.66
CA SER A 293 17.51 15.75 12.93
C SER A 293 18.82 16.43 13.37
N LEU A 294 19.73 15.69 14.01
CA LEU A 294 21.06 16.18 14.37
C LEU A 294 21.98 16.36 13.14
N THR A 295 21.65 15.74 12.01
CA THR A 295 22.34 15.90 10.72
C THR A 295 21.87 17.11 9.91
N ILE A 296 20.89 17.87 10.40
CA ILE A 296 20.30 19.06 9.74
C ILE A 296 20.79 20.37 10.41
N LYS A 297 21.90 20.31 11.15
CA LYS A 297 22.63 21.52 11.59
C LYS A 297 24.04 21.52 11.05
#